data_AF-A0A9P5P651-F1
#
_entry.id   AF-A0A9P5P651-F1
#
_cell.length_a   1.000
_cell.length_b   1.000
_cell.length_c   1.000
_cell.angle_alpha   90.00
_cell.angle_beta   90.00
_cell.angle_gamma   90.00
#
_symmetry.space_group_name_H-M   'P 1'
#
loop_
_entity.id
_entity.type
_entity.pdbx_description
1 polymer ?
#
loop_
_entity_poly.entity_id
_entity_poly.type
_entity_poly.pdbx_seq_one_letter_code
_entity_poly.pdbx_strand_id
1 'polypeptide(L)'
;MSKRNISQVLSEAELSKGRGSSDFKRGRLDSEGSNSAIRSQKHTILPYPSLKPPSQPPKPTPFQKPAPLTTFSYDASHQLHFDDSALRYYIPPPLPTPQSRPGNNSSHYSADLGVDLGYGYERWIRRPEERSRIDSLLRAVERVTGLGNGSSDGTGKMEKMKLSDVGVVAWRGVITRILTAPYEDNPRETWDMNVMLVNGTLYLEEHRSEEMIIEKNNIKPHHRKMMYYGYAFESYCTTDAPPPEQSGLHSESQRTSSSSTRGAGLNSGHSHPSGWGGDVDTNVQWCSIVRTKLGDTKFIIGGEVDCVEGEYNGMSTDNFVELKTSMAIRGAVDEAKFEKKLLKFYFQSFLLGVPKIIVGFRSPNGHLTTTQTFQTMYIPRLLREKANTNLNGPNANAANAWNPSLCLDWCHNFLTSLKQTISSTNGRELKSASATESEGAAIWRVTFIPRQGAKIIKLDELDSDGSAVKEIVNGEDRVGFLPRWYWDEVCNDDSGITVRDSTVGHGSGSVVPDQPRTVGGWQI
;
A
#
# COMPACT_ATOMS: atom_id res chain seq x y z
N MET A 1 -36.88 -44.00 -12.92
CA MET A 1 -35.72 -44.40 -13.75
C MET A 1 -34.57 -43.44 -13.47
N SER A 2 -33.38 -44.01 -13.30
CA SER A 2 -32.25 -43.46 -12.56
C SER A 2 -31.53 -42.28 -13.22
N LYS A 3 -31.04 -41.35 -12.39
CA LYS A 3 -30.12 -40.25 -12.71
C LYS A 3 -28.75 -40.81 -13.11
N ARG A 4 -28.14 -40.29 -14.18
CA ARG A 4 -26.72 -40.56 -14.51
C ARG A 4 -25.83 -39.43 -14.00
N ASN A 5 -24.65 -39.81 -13.50
CA ASN A 5 -23.66 -38.98 -12.82
C ASN A 5 -22.68 -38.32 -13.81
N ILE A 6 -22.14 -37.17 -13.40
CA ILE A 6 -21.29 -36.25 -14.18
C ILE A 6 -19.83 -36.75 -14.38
N SER A 7 -19.58 -38.02 -14.14
CA SER A 7 -18.27 -38.68 -14.36
C SER A 7 -18.14 -39.36 -15.73
N GLN A 8 -19.13 -39.23 -16.61
CA GLN A 8 -19.15 -39.88 -17.95
C GLN A 8 -19.15 -38.91 -19.14
N VAL A 9 -18.84 -37.63 -18.93
CA VAL A 9 -18.83 -36.61 -20.02
C VAL A 9 -17.40 -36.14 -20.38
N LEU A 10 -16.36 -36.75 -19.82
CA LEU A 10 -14.96 -36.36 -20.06
C LEU A 10 -14.10 -37.47 -20.68
N SER A 11 -14.57 -38.13 -21.75
CA SER A 11 -13.76 -39.14 -22.45
C SER A 11 -13.82 -39.15 -23.99
N GLU A 12 -14.24 -38.06 -24.66
CA GLU A 12 -14.31 -38.05 -26.14
C GLU A 12 -13.75 -36.79 -26.82
N ALA A 13 -12.79 -36.10 -26.21
CA ALA A 13 -12.16 -34.92 -26.82
C ALA A 13 -10.62 -34.98 -26.95
N GLU A 14 -10.01 -36.16 -26.88
CA GLU A 14 -8.58 -36.32 -27.20
C GLU A 14 -8.33 -37.43 -28.21
N LEU A 15 -8.84 -37.24 -29.43
CA LEU A 15 -8.39 -37.95 -30.62
C LEU A 15 -8.37 -36.99 -31.82
N SER A 16 -7.31 -36.19 -31.92
CA SER A 16 -6.60 -35.95 -33.19
C SER A 16 -5.56 -34.83 -33.04
N LYS A 17 -4.29 -35.24 -32.97
CA LYS A 17 -3.14 -34.68 -33.71
C LYS A 17 -1.85 -35.01 -32.94
N GLY A 18 -1.35 -36.22 -33.17
CA GLY A 18 0.07 -36.51 -33.02
C GLY A 18 0.77 -36.37 -34.36
N ARG A 19 1.92 -35.69 -34.38
CA ARG A 19 3.18 -36.17 -35.01
C ARG A 19 4.30 -35.18 -34.71
N GLY A 20 5.36 -35.69 -34.09
CA GLY A 20 6.59 -34.95 -33.81
C GLY A 20 7.36 -35.54 -32.63
N SER A 21 7.86 -36.76 -32.80
CA SER A 21 8.68 -37.51 -31.83
C SER A 21 10.12 -37.00 -31.82
N SER A 22 10.73 -36.92 -30.63
CA SER A 22 12.08 -37.46 -30.43
C SER A 22 12.34 -37.72 -28.94
N ASP A 23 12.58 -39.00 -28.65
CA ASP A 23 12.89 -39.62 -27.37
C ASP A 23 14.08 -39.01 -26.61
N PHE A 24 13.99 -38.95 -25.28
CA PHE A 24 15.16 -39.09 -24.42
C PHE A 24 14.92 -40.21 -23.38
N LYS A 25 15.63 -41.32 -23.62
CA LYS A 25 15.72 -42.49 -22.74
C LYS A 25 16.34 -42.14 -21.40
N ARG A 26 15.76 -42.67 -20.32
CA ARG A 26 16.43 -42.86 -19.02
C ARG A 26 17.65 -43.76 -19.21
N GLY A 27 18.84 -43.21 -18.96
CA GLY A 27 20.06 -43.94 -18.67
C GLY A 27 20.43 -43.75 -17.20
N ARG A 28 20.48 -44.85 -16.45
CA ARG A 28 21.15 -44.96 -15.15
C ARG A 28 22.57 -45.44 -15.49
N LEU A 29 23.61 -44.81 -14.94
CA LEU A 29 24.88 -45.42 -14.51
C LEU A 29 25.81 -44.33 -13.94
N ASP A 30 26.27 -44.64 -12.72
CA ASP A 30 27.60 -44.51 -12.15
C ASP A 30 28.24 -43.16 -11.77
N SER A 31 28.79 -43.26 -10.56
CA SER A 31 29.63 -42.35 -9.81
C SER A 31 31.00 -42.15 -10.46
N GLU A 32 31.36 -40.90 -10.75
CA GLU A 32 32.74 -40.41 -10.60
C GLU A 32 32.71 -38.95 -10.11
N GLY A 33 33.59 -38.65 -9.17
CA GLY A 33 33.61 -37.41 -8.43
C GLY A 33 34.12 -36.22 -9.25
N SER A 34 33.50 -35.07 -9.03
CA SER A 34 34.10 -33.76 -9.26
C SER A 34 33.64 -32.83 -8.14
N ASN A 35 34.55 -32.60 -7.19
CA ASN A 35 34.45 -31.59 -6.16
C ASN A 35 34.39 -30.20 -6.81
N SER A 36 33.18 -29.71 -7.06
CA SER A 36 32.90 -28.29 -7.17
C SER A 36 32.17 -27.88 -5.90
N ALA A 37 32.88 -27.25 -4.97
CA ALA A 37 32.31 -26.68 -3.77
C ALA A 37 31.32 -25.57 -4.16
N ILE A 38 30.05 -25.94 -4.35
CA ILE A 38 28.94 -25.00 -4.39
C ILE A 38 28.89 -24.37 -3.00
N ARG A 39 29.35 -23.13 -2.90
CA ARG A 39 29.21 -22.29 -1.70
C ARG A 39 27.72 -22.27 -1.36
N SER A 40 27.32 -23.01 -0.33
CA SER A 40 25.93 -23.07 0.13
C SER A 40 25.47 -21.65 0.45
N GLN A 41 24.64 -21.08 -0.43
CA GLN A 41 24.11 -19.74 -0.24
C GLN A 41 23.26 -19.74 1.04
N LYS A 42 23.68 -18.96 2.05
CA LYS A 42 23.02 -18.89 3.35
C LYS A 42 21.78 -18.00 3.24
N HIS A 43 20.67 -18.59 2.82
CA HIS A 43 19.38 -17.89 2.79
C HIS A 43 18.63 -18.08 4.10
N THR A 44 18.13 -16.99 4.68
CA THR A 44 17.19 -17.07 5.81
C THR A 44 15.76 -17.11 5.27
N ILE A 45 14.95 -18.06 5.75
CA ILE A 45 13.55 -18.21 5.36
C ILE A 45 12.68 -17.85 6.57
N LEU A 46 11.81 -16.87 6.40
CA LEU A 46 10.70 -16.59 7.30
C LEU A 46 9.49 -17.42 6.84
N PRO A 47 8.98 -18.35 7.66
CA PRO A 47 7.91 -19.25 7.24
C PRO A 47 6.61 -18.49 7.00
N TYR A 48 5.77 -19.03 6.11
CA TYR A 48 4.43 -18.52 5.89
C TYR A 48 3.59 -18.62 7.18
N PRO A 49 2.80 -17.59 7.54
CA PRO A 49 2.03 -17.61 8.78
C PRO A 49 0.91 -18.65 8.72
N SER A 50 0.69 -19.35 9.84
CA SER A 50 -0.47 -20.24 9.96
C SER A 50 -1.75 -19.41 10.05
N LEU A 51 -2.71 -19.69 9.17
CA LEU A 51 -4.06 -19.14 9.22
C LEU A 51 -4.95 -19.83 10.27
N LYS A 52 -4.51 -20.95 10.86
CA LYS A 52 -5.27 -21.64 11.90
C LYS A 52 -5.32 -20.75 13.15
N PRO A 53 -6.51 -20.54 13.74
CA PRO A 53 -6.59 -19.83 15.00
C PRO A 53 -5.75 -20.58 16.05
N PRO A 54 -4.88 -19.87 16.79
CA PRO A 54 -4.10 -20.48 17.85
C PRO A 54 -5.02 -21.02 18.95
N SER A 55 -4.54 -22.05 19.67
CA SER A 55 -5.29 -22.68 20.77
C SER A 55 -5.61 -21.72 21.93
N GLN A 56 -4.84 -20.63 22.04
CA GLN A 56 -5.13 -19.49 22.92
C GLN A 56 -5.12 -18.20 22.08
N PRO A 57 -6.05 -17.26 22.34
CA PRO A 57 -6.03 -15.97 21.66
C PRO A 57 -4.71 -15.24 21.99
N PRO A 58 -3.89 -14.88 20.99
CA PRO A 58 -2.63 -14.19 21.25
C PRO A 58 -2.94 -12.79 21.76
N LYS A 59 -2.03 -12.24 22.57
CA LYS A 59 -2.12 -10.81 22.92
C LYS A 59 -2.00 -10.03 21.61
N PRO A 60 -2.98 -9.19 21.25
CA PRO A 60 -2.97 -8.49 19.98
C PRO A 60 -1.77 -7.54 19.92
N THR A 61 -1.06 -7.52 18.79
CA THR A 61 -0.02 -6.52 18.55
C THR A 61 -0.67 -5.13 18.50
N PRO A 62 -0.32 -4.20 19.41
CA PRO A 62 -0.92 -2.88 19.43
C PRO A 62 -0.50 -2.07 18.20
N PHE A 63 -1.45 -1.32 17.64
CA PHE A 63 -1.20 -0.36 16.57
C PHE A 63 -1.64 1.03 17.04
N GLN A 64 -0.78 2.02 16.89
CA GLN A 64 -1.06 3.40 17.25
C GLN A 64 -1.81 4.11 16.12
N LYS A 65 -2.85 4.90 16.45
CA LYS A 65 -3.53 5.74 15.44
C LYS A 65 -2.49 6.58 14.69
N PRO A 66 -2.47 6.57 13.34
CA PRO A 66 -1.56 7.39 12.56
C PRO A 66 -1.73 8.87 12.91
N ALA A 67 -0.63 9.57 13.13
CA ALA A 67 -0.61 11.01 13.35
C ALA A 67 0.05 11.68 12.14
N PRO A 68 -0.60 12.70 11.53
CA PRO A 68 -0.03 13.41 10.40
C PRO A 68 1.27 14.11 10.80
N LEU A 69 2.23 14.12 9.89
CA LEU A 69 3.52 14.80 10.03
C LEU A 69 3.64 15.94 9.03
N THR A 70 3.38 15.66 7.76
CA THR A 70 3.43 16.63 6.65
C THR A 70 2.69 16.07 5.43
N THR A 71 2.49 16.91 4.42
CA THR A 71 1.94 16.57 3.11
C THR A 71 2.86 17.10 2.03
N PHE A 72 2.69 16.57 0.81
CA PHE A 72 3.27 17.15 -0.39
C PHE A 72 2.39 16.81 -1.60
N SER A 73 2.59 17.55 -2.68
CA SER A 73 1.93 17.39 -3.96
C SER A 73 2.95 17.05 -5.05
N TYR A 74 2.54 16.23 -6.00
CA TYR A 74 3.16 16.18 -7.33
C TYR A 74 2.30 16.97 -8.31
N ASP A 75 2.93 17.79 -9.16
CA ASP A 75 2.23 18.49 -10.23
C ASP A 75 2.07 17.63 -11.50
N ALA A 76 1.52 18.23 -12.57
CA ALA A 76 1.31 17.55 -13.86
C ALA A 76 2.62 17.15 -14.56
N SER A 77 3.75 17.74 -14.19
CA SER A 77 5.10 17.36 -14.64
C SER A 77 5.78 16.39 -13.66
N HIS A 78 5.03 15.88 -12.68
CA HIS A 78 5.47 15.02 -11.60
C HIS A 78 6.61 15.61 -10.77
N GLN A 79 6.64 16.94 -10.63
CA GLN A 79 7.59 17.63 -9.74
C GLN A 79 7.03 17.71 -8.32
N LEU A 80 7.90 17.49 -7.35
CA LEU A 80 7.57 17.49 -5.92
C LEU A 80 7.44 18.91 -5.38
N HIS A 81 6.32 19.21 -4.74
CA HIS A 81 6.04 20.46 -4.03
C HIS A 81 5.58 20.17 -2.60
N PHE A 82 6.19 20.80 -1.59
CA PHE A 82 5.77 20.64 -0.20
C PHE A 82 4.59 21.56 0.14
N ASP A 83 3.47 21.32 -0.54
CA ASP A 83 2.20 22.02 -0.38
C ASP A 83 1.02 21.07 -0.66
N ASP A 84 -0.19 21.62 -0.61
CA ASP A 84 -1.43 20.91 -0.88
C ASP A 84 -2.01 21.26 -2.27
N SER A 85 -1.18 21.62 -3.25
CA SER A 85 -1.66 22.06 -4.58
C SER A 85 -2.41 20.97 -5.35
N ALA A 86 -2.15 19.70 -5.06
CA ALA A 86 -2.83 18.55 -5.66
C ALA A 86 -4.01 18.02 -4.82
N LEU A 87 -4.33 18.67 -3.70
CA LEU A 87 -5.45 18.28 -2.85
C LEU A 87 -6.78 18.40 -3.60
N ARG A 88 -7.63 17.40 -3.42
CA ARG A 88 -8.97 17.33 -4.00
C ARG A 88 -10.03 17.17 -2.91
N TYR A 89 -11.21 17.72 -3.17
CA TYR A 89 -12.34 17.70 -2.23
C TYR A 89 -13.43 16.76 -2.72
N TYR A 90 -13.91 15.90 -1.84
CA TYR A 90 -14.94 14.92 -2.12
C TYR A 90 -16.27 15.59 -2.46
N ILE A 91 -16.89 15.12 -3.54
CA ILE A 91 -18.30 15.35 -3.88
C ILE A 91 -18.93 14.01 -4.29
N PRO A 92 -20.21 13.76 -3.99
CA PRO A 92 -20.86 12.55 -4.45
C PRO A 92 -21.03 12.58 -5.99
N PRO A 93 -20.78 11.46 -6.69
CA PRO A 93 -20.96 11.40 -8.13
C PRO A 93 -22.45 11.39 -8.50
N PRO A 94 -22.83 11.81 -9.71
CA PRO A 94 -24.19 11.64 -10.21
C PRO A 94 -24.56 10.16 -10.30
N LEU A 95 -25.67 9.77 -9.68
CA LEU A 95 -26.20 8.41 -9.70
C LEU A 95 -27.41 8.31 -10.66
N PRO A 96 -27.74 7.10 -11.14
CA PRO A 96 -28.99 6.87 -11.86
C PRO A 96 -30.20 7.24 -10.97
N THR A 97 -31.23 7.87 -11.54
CA THR A 97 -32.48 8.21 -10.82
C THR A 97 -33.68 7.48 -11.42
N PRO A 98 -34.58 6.88 -10.62
CA PRO A 98 -35.71 6.11 -11.14
C PRO A 98 -36.80 6.91 -11.89
N GLN A 99 -36.69 8.24 -12.01
CA GLN A 99 -37.81 9.12 -12.40
C GLN A 99 -37.54 10.03 -13.61
N SER A 100 -36.44 9.83 -14.32
CA SER A 100 -36.12 10.70 -15.45
C SER A 100 -36.97 10.35 -16.68
N ARG A 101 -37.83 11.28 -17.12
CA ARG A 101 -38.53 11.17 -18.41
C ARG A 101 -37.50 11.05 -19.54
N PRO A 102 -37.74 10.20 -20.56
CA PRO A 102 -36.85 10.07 -21.70
C PRO A 102 -36.88 11.38 -22.50
N GLY A 103 -35.85 12.21 -22.37
CA GLY A 103 -35.86 13.51 -23.04
C GLY A 103 -34.62 14.40 -22.91
N ASN A 104 -33.72 14.15 -21.96
CA ASN A 104 -32.49 14.94 -21.83
C ASN A 104 -31.24 14.05 -21.74
N ASN A 105 -31.05 13.24 -22.78
CA ASN A 105 -29.90 12.35 -22.90
C ASN A 105 -28.71 13.14 -23.45
N SER A 106 -27.81 13.58 -22.58
CA SER A 106 -26.43 13.84 -23.00
C SER A 106 -25.78 12.50 -23.38
N SER A 107 -24.91 12.45 -24.39
CA SER A 107 -24.35 11.20 -24.91
C SER A 107 -23.54 10.36 -23.91
N HIS A 108 -23.21 10.91 -22.73
CA HIS A 108 -22.37 10.26 -21.71
C HIS A 108 -23.06 10.08 -20.34
N TYR A 109 -24.28 10.58 -20.19
CA TYR A 109 -25.12 10.32 -19.01
C TYR A 109 -26.53 9.96 -19.49
N SER A 110 -26.89 8.68 -19.33
CA SER A 110 -28.29 8.27 -19.32
C SER A 110 -28.74 8.21 -17.87
N ALA A 111 -29.81 8.94 -17.54
CA ALA A 111 -30.36 8.94 -16.19
C ALA A 111 -30.76 7.53 -15.70
N ASP A 112 -30.98 6.60 -16.64
CA ASP A 112 -31.30 5.20 -16.37
C ASP A 112 -30.06 4.32 -16.14
N LEU A 113 -28.86 4.75 -16.58
CA LEU A 113 -27.64 3.94 -16.56
C LEU A 113 -26.53 4.48 -15.64
N GLY A 114 -26.60 5.76 -15.23
CA GLY A 114 -25.56 6.42 -14.42
C GLY A 114 -24.39 6.95 -15.25
N VAL A 115 -23.36 7.49 -14.59
CA VAL A 115 -22.19 8.05 -15.29
C VAL A 115 -21.34 6.97 -15.94
N ASP A 116 -20.82 7.26 -17.14
CA ASP A 116 -19.87 6.39 -17.84
C ASP A 116 -18.43 6.65 -17.36
N LEU A 117 -17.85 5.67 -16.66
CA LEU A 117 -16.45 5.71 -16.22
C LEU A 117 -15.46 5.56 -17.38
N GLY A 118 -15.93 5.25 -18.60
CA GLY A 118 -15.13 5.28 -19.82
C GLY A 118 -14.97 6.66 -20.44
N TYR A 119 -15.73 7.67 -19.99
CA TYR A 119 -15.63 9.03 -20.48
C TYR A 119 -14.24 9.62 -20.25
N GLY A 120 -13.64 10.23 -21.27
CA GLY A 120 -12.32 10.87 -21.20
C GLY A 120 -11.12 9.93 -21.31
N TYR A 121 -11.33 8.63 -21.55
CA TYR A 121 -10.25 7.64 -21.65
C TYR A 121 -9.20 8.01 -22.71
N GLU A 122 -9.62 8.59 -23.83
CA GLU A 122 -8.76 9.06 -24.91
C GLU A 122 -7.92 10.30 -24.56
N ARG A 123 -8.29 11.02 -23.49
CA ARG A 123 -7.56 12.19 -22.98
C ARG A 123 -6.70 11.87 -21.75
N TRP A 124 -6.70 10.61 -21.31
CA TRP A 124 -5.93 10.18 -20.14
C TRP A 124 -4.43 10.40 -20.32
N ILE A 125 -3.86 11.26 -19.47
CA ILE A 125 -2.41 11.42 -19.30
C ILE A 125 -1.94 10.36 -18.29
N ARG A 126 -1.32 9.30 -18.81
CA ARG A 126 -0.81 8.19 -18.01
C ARG A 126 0.68 8.36 -17.74
N ARG A 127 1.04 8.53 -16.47
CA ARG A 127 2.40 8.38 -15.97
C ARG A 127 2.92 6.95 -16.25
N PRO A 128 4.07 6.79 -16.92
CA PRO A 128 4.70 5.49 -17.08
C PRO A 128 5.04 4.84 -15.73
N GLU A 129 5.02 3.52 -15.67
CA GLU A 129 5.60 2.80 -14.54
C GLU A 129 7.12 2.95 -14.60
N GLU A 130 7.73 3.27 -13.46
CA GLU A 130 9.17 3.41 -13.28
C GLU A 130 9.60 2.62 -12.03
N ARG A 131 10.92 2.58 -11.78
CA ARG A 131 11.45 2.04 -10.51
C ARG A 131 10.85 2.82 -9.33
N SER A 132 10.24 2.09 -8.39
CA SER A 132 9.63 2.69 -7.21
C SER A 132 10.73 3.13 -6.22
N ARG A 133 11.05 4.42 -6.18
CA ARG A 133 12.01 5.00 -5.22
C ARG A 133 11.30 5.56 -3.99
N ILE A 134 12.03 5.72 -2.89
CA ILE A 134 11.53 6.38 -1.66
C ILE A 134 11.98 7.84 -1.52
N ASP A 135 12.62 8.41 -2.53
CA ASP A 135 13.29 9.72 -2.44
C ASP A 135 12.43 10.87 -1.92
N SER A 136 11.20 11.01 -2.44
CA SER A 136 10.29 12.06 -1.97
C SER A 136 9.79 11.81 -0.55
N LEU A 137 9.67 10.54 -0.13
CA LEU A 137 9.43 10.19 1.27
C LEU A 137 10.64 10.59 2.12
N LEU A 138 11.87 10.38 1.65
CA LEU A 138 13.09 10.78 2.36
C LEU A 138 13.19 12.30 2.51
N ARG A 139 12.77 13.07 1.50
CA ARG A 139 12.66 14.54 1.59
C ARG A 139 11.67 14.97 2.69
N ALA A 140 10.56 14.23 2.83
CA ALA A 140 9.62 14.49 3.92
C ALA A 140 10.20 14.08 5.28
N VAL A 141 10.93 12.96 5.35
CA VAL A 141 11.64 12.52 6.57
C VAL A 141 12.64 13.59 7.02
N GLU A 142 13.47 14.13 6.13
CA GLU A 142 14.39 15.23 6.40
C GLU A 142 13.66 16.43 7.04
N ARG A 143 12.52 16.86 6.49
CA ARG A 143 11.72 17.97 7.03
C ARG A 143 11.17 17.73 8.45
N VAL A 144 10.65 16.53 8.70
CA VAL A 144 9.92 16.20 9.95
C VAL A 144 10.83 15.65 11.03
N THR A 145 12.09 15.34 10.68
CA THR A 145 13.10 14.87 11.62
C THR A 145 14.20 15.91 11.84
N GLY A 146 15.06 15.63 12.81
CA GLY A 146 16.25 16.43 13.10
C GLY A 146 17.36 16.38 12.04
N LEU A 147 17.19 15.60 10.96
CA LEU A 147 18.15 15.51 9.86
C LEU A 147 18.13 16.84 9.08
N GLY A 148 19.23 17.59 9.15
CA GLY A 148 19.42 18.85 8.43
C GLY A 148 19.54 20.09 9.33
N ASN A 149 20.58 20.88 9.07
CA ASN A 149 20.80 22.24 9.63
C ASN A 149 19.91 23.32 8.99
N GLY A 150 18.95 22.92 8.15
CA GLY A 150 18.08 23.80 7.37
C GLY A 150 17.02 24.48 8.22
N SER A 151 16.97 25.82 8.08
CA SER A 151 16.07 26.77 8.71
C SER A 151 14.67 26.24 8.96
N SER A 152 14.15 26.55 10.14
CA SER A 152 12.72 26.57 10.42
C SER A 152 11.99 27.39 9.35
N ASP A 153 11.50 26.74 8.30
CA ASP A 153 10.36 27.29 7.56
C ASP A 153 9.28 27.51 8.63
N GLY A 154 8.75 28.74 8.69
CA GLY A 154 8.00 29.28 9.83
C GLY A 154 6.66 28.60 10.16
N THR A 155 6.48 27.34 9.82
CA THR A 155 5.32 26.49 10.07
C THR A 155 5.44 25.75 11.40
N GLY A 156 5.48 26.51 12.50
CA GLY A 156 5.00 26.05 13.80
C GLY A 156 5.96 25.21 14.66
N LYS A 157 5.78 25.38 15.97
CA LYS A 157 6.54 24.79 17.09
C LYS A 157 6.30 23.27 17.26
N MET A 158 6.41 22.45 16.22
CA MET A 158 6.45 21.00 16.42
C MET A 158 7.87 20.56 16.73
N GLU A 159 8.03 19.88 17.87
CA GLU A 159 9.29 19.21 18.22
C GLU A 159 9.61 18.17 17.15
N LYS A 160 10.69 18.40 16.39
CA LYS A 160 11.16 17.49 15.36
C LYS A 160 11.41 16.11 15.96
N MET A 161 10.99 15.06 15.24
CA MET A 161 11.23 13.69 15.68
C MET A 161 12.71 13.31 15.47
N LYS A 162 13.33 12.60 16.42
CA LYS A 162 14.66 12.03 16.19
C LYS A 162 14.57 10.84 15.25
N LEU A 163 15.40 10.78 14.22
CA LEU A 163 15.42 9.63 13.31
C LEU A 163 15.79 8.34 14.06
N SER A 164 16.68 8.43 15.07
CA SER A 164 17.08 7.30 15.93
C SER A 164 15.92 6.56 16.62
N ASP A 165 14.77 7.22 16.75
CA ASP A 165 13.55 6.66 17.33
C ASP A 165 12.69 5.89 16.31
N VAL A 166 12.95 6.07 15.02
CA VAL A 166 12.21 5.48 13.91
C VAL A 166 12.76 4.09 13.63
N GLY A 167 11.88 3.09 13.62
CA GLY A 167 12.26 1.71 13.31
C GLY A 167 12.11 1.38 11.82
N VAL A 168 11.17 2.01 11.12
CA VAL A 168 10.83 1.74 9.72
C VAL A 168 10.49 3.03 8.96
N VAL A 169 11.04 3.18 7.75
CA VAL A 169 10.66 4.17 6.74
C VAL A 169 10.29 3.44 5.45
N ALA A 170 9.06 3.61 4.97
CA ALA A 170 8.59 2.97 3.74
C ALA A 170 7.35 3.66 3.15
N TRP A 171 7.10 3.50 1.85
CA TRP A 171 5.78 3.81 1.30
C TRP A 171 4.71 2.90 1.92
N ARG A 172 3.52 3.44 2.17
CA ARG A 172 2.35 2.72 2.70
C ARG A 172 2.06 1.45 1.92
N GLY A 173 2.18 1.49 0.59
CA GLY A 173 1.95 0.32 -0.27
C GLY A 173 2.85 -0.87 0.07
N VAL A 174 4.10 -0.63 0.46
CA VAL A 174 5.06 -1.66 0.92
C VAL A 174 4.54 -2.33 2.18
N ILE A 175 4.11 -1.53 3.17
CA ILE A 175 3.58 -2.06 4.44
C ILE A 175 2.23 -2.77 4.24
N THR A 176 1.37 -2.28 3.35
CA THR A 176 0.12 -2.97 2.97
C THR A 176 0.41 -4.37 2.41
N ARG A 177 1.44 -4.53 1.56
CA ARG A 177 1.82 -5.84 1.02
C ARG A 177 2.28 -6.80 2.11
N ILE A 178 3.07 -6.33 3.07
CA ILE A 178 3.49 -7.14 4.22
C ILE A 178 2.28 -7.54 5.08
N LEU A 179 1.39 -6.60 5.43
CA LEU A 179 0.20 -6.87 6.25
C LEU A 179 -0.78 -7.83 5.61
N THR A 180 -0.95 -7.76 4.30
CA THR A 180 -1.95 -8.58 3.57
C THR A 180 -1.41 -9.94 3.12
N ALA A 181 -0.09 -10.14 3.18
CA ALA A 181 0.60 -11.37 2.83
C ALA A 181 0.00 -12.67 3.42
N PRO A 182 -0.50 -12.73 4.68
CA PRO A 182 -1.09 -13.96 5.23
C PRO A 182 -2.29 -14.50 4.45
N TYR A 183 -3.01 -13.60 3.77
CA TYR A 183 -4.23 -13.93 3.02
C TYR A 183 -4.03 -13.88 1.51
N GLU A 184 -2.80 -13.65 1.04
CA GLU A 184 -2.49 -13.68 -0.38
C GLU A 184 -2.29 -15.13 -0.83
N ASP A 185 -3.23 -15.62 -1.66
CA ASP A 185 -3.25 -16.99 -2.14
C ASP A 185 -2.96 -17.12 -3.64
N ASN A 186 -2.80 -16.00 -4.35
CA ASN A 186 -2.46 -15.97 -5.77
C ASN A 186 -0.94 -15.99 -5.96
N PRO A 187 -0.35 -17.05 -6.56
CA PRO A 187 1.11 -17.13 -6.77
C PRO A 187 1.68 -15.98 -7.63
N ARG A 188 0.83 -15.33 -8.45
CA ARG A 188 1.23 -14.16 -9.25
C ARG A 188 1.42 -12.88 -8.43
N GLU A 189 1.01 -12.87 -7.17
CA GLU A 189 1.19 -11.74 -6.25
C GLU A 189 2.47 -11.89 -5.40
N THR A 190 3.45 -12.63 -5.93
CA THR A 190 4.83 -12.64 -5.45
C THR A 190 5.39 -11.22 -5.48
N TRP A 191 6.19 -10.87 -4.49
CA TRP A 191 6.77 -9.53 -4.41
C TRP A 191 8.19 -9.54 -3.88
N ASP A 192 8.94 -8.53 -4.34
CA ASP A 192 10.31 -8.27 -3.97
C ASP A 192 10.42 -6.89 -3.31
N MET A 193 11.24 -6.79 -2.27
CA MET A 193 11.57 -5.53 -1.60
C MET A 193 13.08 -5.44 -1.41
N ASN A 194 13.64 -4.26 -1.70
CA ASN A 194 14.98 -3.93 -1.26
C ASN A 194 14.90 -3.36 0.15
N VAL A 195 15.86 -3.74 1.01
CA VAL A 195 15.92 -3.35 2.41
C VAL A 195 17.33 -2.92 2.76
N MET A 196 17.44 -1.77 3.43
CA MET A 196 18.68 -1.30 4.07
C MET A 196 18.41 -1.05 5.55
N LEU A 197 19.36 -1.43 6.41
CA LEU A 197 19.33 -1.13 7.84
C LEU A 197 20.43 -0.11 8.14
N VAL A 198 20.04 1.14 8.42
CA VAL A 198 20.98 2.25 8.66
C VAL A 198 20.63 2.89 9.99
N ASN A 199 21.60 2.98 10.91
CA ASN A 199 21.46 3.59 12.24
C ASN A 199 20.20 3.11 13.00
N GLY A 200 19.93 1.80 12.93
CA GLY A 200 18.77 1.17 13.56
C GLY A 200 17.43 1.33 12.83
N THR A 201 17.37 2.10 11.75
CA THR A 201 16.17 2.30 10.92
C THR A 201 16.17 1.36 9.71
N LEU A 202 15.07 0.63 9.50
CA LEU A 202 14.84 -0.12 8.26
C LEU A 202 14.24 0.80 7.19
N TYR A 203 14.89 0.87 6.04
CA TYR A 203 14.34 1.49 4.83
C TYR A 203 13.87 0.38 3.90
N LEU A 204 12.66 0.49 3.35
CA LEU A 204 12.12 -0.49 2.42
C LEU A 204 11.59 0.20 1.16
N GLU A 205 12.04 -0.27 0.00
CA GLU A 205 11.47 0.08 -1.30
C GLU A 205 10.99 -1.18 -2.04
N GLU A 206 9.91 -1.07 -2.80
CA GLU A 206 9.47 -2.17 -3.66
C GLU A 206 10.46 -2.33 -4.81
N HIS A 207 10.88 -3.57 -5.06
CA HIS A 207 11.67 -3.89 -6.23
C HIS A 207 10.78 -4.49 -7.32
N ARG A 208 10.98 -3.98 -8.54
CA ARG A 208 10.49 -4.59 -9.78
C ARG A 208 11.67 -4.67 -10.74
N SER A 209 11.84 -5.83 -11.36
CA SER A 209 12.78 -6.00 -12.46
C SER A 209 12.34 -5.17 -13.68
N GLU A 210 13.27 -4.91 -14.58
CA GLU A 210 13.00 -4.21 -15.84
C GLU A 210 11.88 -4.89 -16.64
N GLU A 211 11.85 -6.22 -16.68
CA GLU A 211 10.81 -6.98 -17.38
C GLU A 211 9.43 -6.71 -16.80
N MET A 212 9.31 -6.66 -15.47
CA MET A 212 8.04 -6.34 -14.80
C MET A 212 7.61 -4.89 -15.05
N ILE A 213 8.54 -3.94 -15.10
CA ILE A 213 8.27 -2.53 -15.43
C ILE A 213 7.77 -2.42 -16.88
N ILE A 214 8.45 -3.09 -17.82
CA ILE A 214 8.05 -3.15 -19.23
C ILE A 214 6.66 -3.79 -19.39
N GLU A 215 6.39 -4.90 -18.70
CA GLU A 215 5.07 -5.56 -18.73
C GLU A 215 3.97 -4.63 -18.22
N LYS A 216 4.22 -3.92 -17.11
CA LYS A 216 3.30 -2.93 -16.55
C LYS A 216 3.10 -1.70 -17.43
N ASN A 217 4.06 -1.34 -18.27
CA ASN A 217 3.85 -0.30 -19.26
C ASN A 217 3.08 -0.77 -20.50
N ASN A 218 3.14 -2.07 -20.79
CA ASN A 218 2.48 -2.71 -21.94
C ASN A 218 1.18 -3.44 -21.55
N ILE A 219 0.40 -2.85 -20.64
CA ILE A 219 -0.87 -3.42 -20.18
C ILE A 219 -1.87 -3.50 -21.34
N LYS A 220 -2.49 -4.68 -21.49
CA LYS A 220 -3.51 -4.94 -22.53
C LYS A 220 -4.65 -3.91 -22.46
N PRO A 221 -5.20 -3.46 -23.62
CA PRO A 221 -6.19 -2.38 -23.66
C PRO A 221 -7.39 -2.56 -22.73
N HIS A 222 -7.90 -3.79 -22.57
CA HIS A 222 -9.04 -4.06 -21.69
C HIS A 222 -8.69 -3.89 -20.21
N HIS A 223 -7.52 -4.36 -19.76
CA HIS A 223 -7.03 -4.13 -18.39
C HIS A 223 -6.72 -2.65 -18.17
N ARG A 224 -6.13 -1.98 -19.16
CA ARG A 224 -5.85 -0.53 -19.11
C ARG A 224 -7.14 0.28 -18.95
N LYS A 225 -8.21 -0.08 -19.66
CA LYS A 225 -9.53 0.54 -19.48
C LYS A 225 -10.12 0.29 -18.09
N MET A 226 -9.93 -0.91 -17.52
CA MET A 226 -10.38 -1.21 -16.15
C MET A 226 -9.63 -0.40 -15.09
N MET A 227 -8.34 -0.11 -15.31
CA MET A 227 -7.56 0.79 -14.43
C MET A 227 -8.09 2.22 -14.52
N TYR A 228 -8.33 2.71 -15.74
CA TYR A 228 -8.89 4.05 -15.96
C TYR A 228 -10.21 4.28 -15.22
N TYR A 229 -11.07 3.27 -15.11
CA TYR A 229 -12.33 3.39 -14.35
C TYR A 229 -12.14 3.80 -12.89
N GLY A 230 -10.98 3.50 -12.27
CA GLY A 230 -10.64 4.01 -10.94
C GLY A 230 -10.45 5.53 -10.96
N TYR A 231 -9.53 6.01 -11.79
CA TYR A 231 -9.24 7.45 -11.91
C TYR A 231 -10.43 8.28 -12.41
N ALA A 232 -11.23 7.73 -13.32
CA ALA A 232 -12.46 8.38 -13.77
C ALA A 232 -13.49 8.48 -12.63
N PHE A 233 -13.55 7.50 -11.74
CA PHE A 233 -14.42 7.56 -10.56
C PHE A 233 -13.94 8.63 -9.59
N GLU A 234 -12.64 8.77 -9.37
CA GLU A 234 -12.07 9.89 -8.62
C GLU A 234 -12.43 11.24 -9.25
N SER A 235 -12.37 11.34 -10.58
CA SER A 235 -12.76 12.53 -11.32
C SER A 235 -14.25 12.87 -11.12
N TYR A 236 -15.15 11.88 -11.12
CA TYR A 236 -16.57 12.11 -10.82
C TYR A 236 -16.87 12.38 -9.33
N CYS A 237 -15.95 12.06 -8.44
CA CYS A 237 -16.14 12.16 -6.99
C CYS A 237 -15.34 13.31 -6.36
N THR A 238 -14.70 14.17 -7.16
CA THR A 238 -13.83 15.22 -6.62
C THR A 238 -13.94 16.55 -7.35
N THR A 239 -13.51 17.61 -6.67
CA THR A 239 -13.38 18.98 -7.20
C THR A 239 -12.15 19.68 -6.60
N ASP A 240 -11.70 20.79 -7.20
CA ASP A 240 -10.53 21.57 -6.78
C ASP A 240 -10.75 22.41 -5.52
N ALA A 241 -11.99 22.71 -5.17
CA ALA A 241 -12.33 23.59 -4.05
C ALA A 241 -13.36 22.93 -3.14
N PRO A 242 -13.33 23.20 -1.82
CA PRO A 242 -14.31 22.63 -0.90
C PRO A 242 -15.73 22.98 -1.35
N PRO A 243 -16.68 22.03 -1.30
CA PRO A 243 -18.08 22.34 -1.57
C PRO A 243 -18.57 23.42 -0.60
N PRO A 244 -19.45 24.36 -1.03
CA PRO A 244 -20.06 25.30 -0.12
C PRO A 244 -20.72 24.53 1.04
N GLU A 245 -20.48 24.96 2.29
CA GLU A 245 -21.13 24.35 3.46
C GLU A 245 -22.63 24.29 3.20
N GLN A 246 -23.21 23.09 3.29
CA GLN A 246 -24.67 22.94 3.28
C GLN A 246 -25.19 23.50 4.60
N SER A 247 -25.32 24.83 4.70
CA SER A 247 -26.11 25.46 5.75
C SER A 247 -27.51 24.87 5.66
N GLY A 248 -27.90 24.08 6.66
CA GLY A 248 -29.10 23.26 6.62
C GLY A 248 -30.34 24.08 6.29
N LEU A 249 -31.01 23.72 5.20
CA LEU A 249 -32.47 23.76 5.02
C LEU A 249 -32.80 23.24 3.63
N HIS A 250 -33.70 22.26 3.59
CA HIS A 250 -34.34 21.76 2.38
C HIS A 250 -34.81 22.92 1.49
N SER A 251 -34.22 23.07 0.31
CA SER A 251 -34.97 23.54 -0.85
C SER A 251 -34.47 22.82 -2.10
N GLU A 252 -35.20 21.77 -2.43
CA GLU A 252 -35.09 20.99 -3.65
C GLU A 252 -35.75 21.80 -4.78
N SER A 253 -35.23 22.99 -5.10
CA SER A 253 -35.74 23.82 -6.21
C SER A 253 -34.84 25.01 -6.55
N GLN A 254 -33.55 24.80 -6.86
CA GLN A 254 -32.77 25.69 -7.75
C GLN A 254 -31.38 25.10 -8.00
N ARG A 255 -31.31 24.04 -8.81
CA ARG A 255 -30.09 23.69 -9.55
C ARG A 255 -30.29 24.09 -11.00
N THR A 256 -30.33 25.40 -11.24
CA THR A 256 -30.27 25.96 -12.58
C THR A 256 -29.25 27.08 -12.58
N SER A 257 -28.23 26.92 -13.43
CA SER A 257 -27.29 27.95 -13.91
C SER A 257 -26.03 28.23 -13.07
N SER A 258 -24.91 27.72 -13.60
CA SER A 258 -23.62 28.42 -13.79
C SER A 258 -22.84 28.93 -12.57
N SER A 259 -21.76 28.20 -12.25
CA SER A 259 -20.48 28.79 -11.87
C SER A 259 -19.35 27.98 -12.50
N SER A 260 -19.05 28.32 -13.74
CA SER A 260 -17.77 27.99 -14.38
C SER A 260 -16.65 28.69 -13.62
N THR A 261 -16.06 28.02 -12.63
CA THR A 261 -14.82 28.48 -12.04
C THR A 261 -13.70 28.13 -13.02
N ARG A 262 -13.18 29.17 -13.66
CA ARG A 262 -12.02 29.14 -14.55
C ARG A 262 -10.78 28.73 -13.74
N GLY A 263 -10.44 27.44 -13.77
CA GLY A 263 -9.09 26.93 -13.56
C GLY A 263 -8.41 26.81 -14.92
N ALA A 264 -7.23 27.41 -15.07
CA ALA A 264 -6.50 27.49 -16.32
C ALA A 264 -6.00 26.10 -16.80
N GLY A 265 -6.42 25.68 -17.99
CA GLY A 265 -5.91 24.46 -18.62
C GLY A 265 -6.71 24.03 -19.87
N LEU A 266 -6.36 24.63 -21.01
CA LEU A 266 -6.64 24.19 -22.39
C LEU A 266 -8.10 24.22 -22.90
N ASN A 267 -8.24 24.98 -24.00
CA ASN A 267 -9.40 25.08 -24.88
C ASN A 267 -9.89 23.70 -25.37
N SER A 268 -10.86 23.12 -24.66
CA SER A 268 -11.67 22.03 -25.19
C SER A 268 -13.05 22.59 -25.48
N GLY A 269 -13.41 22.78 -26.75
CA GLY A 269 -14.76 23.19 -27.18
C GLY A 269 -15.87 22.15 -26.89
N HIS A 270 -15.65 21.25 -25.94
CA HIS A 270 -16.55 20.16 -25.56
C HIS A 270 -17.13 20.43 -24.17
N SER A 271 -18.46 20.44 -24.05
CA SER A 271 -19.12 20.47 -22.75
C SER A 271 -18.91 19.13 -22.03
N HIS A 272 -18.24 19.14 -20.88
CA HIS A 272 -18.10 17.96 -20.03
C HIS A 272 -19.46 17.52 -19.44
N PRO A 273 -19.63 16.22 -19.12
CA PRO A 273 -20.82 15.74 -18.43
C PRO A 273 -20.91 16.35 -17.03
N SER A 274 -22.14 16.46 -16.53
CA SER A 274 -22.39 16.97 -15.18
C SER A 274 -21.62 16.15 -14.13
N GLY A 275 -20.99 16.83 -13.17
CA GLY A 275 -20.22 16.20 -12.10
C GLY A 275 -18.82 15.71 -12.49
N TRP A 276 -18.35 15.95 -13.71
CA TRP A 276 -16.96 15.65 -14.10
C TRP A 276 -16.01 16.66 -13.46
N GLY A 277 -15.12 16.18 -12.59
CA GLY A 277 -14.16 16.99 -11.84
C GLY A 277 -12.87 17.33 -12.58
N GLY A 278 -12.65 16.80 -13.79
CA GLY A 278 -11.45 17.05 -14.59
C GLY A 278 -10.98 15.81 -15.35
N ASP A 279 -10.17 16.00 -16.38
CA ASP A 279 -9.54 14.88 -17.09
C ASP A 279 -8.45 14.23 -16.22
N VAL A 280 -8.23 12.93 -16.44
CA VAL A 280 -7.29 12.15 -15.62
C VAL A 280 -5.85 12.44 -16.05
N ASP A 281 -5.05 12.89 -15.08
CA ASP A 281 -3.58 12.96 -15.16
C ASP A 281 -2.97 12.24 -13.95
N THR A 282 -2.32 11.09 -14.17
CA THR A 282 -1.74 10.29 -13.09
C THR A 282 -0.32 10.72 -12.71
N ASN A 283 0.16 11.86 -13.18
CA ASN A 283 1.34 12.52 -12.63
C ASN A 283 1.00 13.29 -11.35
N VAL A 284 -0.20 13.86 -11.30
CA VAL A 284 -0.70 14.67 -10.18
C VAL A 284 -1.10 13.76 -9.04
N GLN A 285 -0.55 13.97 -7.85
CA GLN A 285 -0.88 13.19 -6.66
C GLN A 285 -0.73 14.05 -5.41
N TRP A 286 -1.60 13.84 -4.43
CA TRP A 286 -1.46 14.44 -3.10
C TRP A 286 -1.14 13.35 -2.08
N CYS A 287 -0.05 13.52 -1.34
CA CYS A 287 0.47 12.49 -0.45
C CYS A 287 0.50 12.99 0.99
N SER A 288 0.08 12.10 1.91
CA SER A 288 0.18 12.32 3.35
C SER A 288 1.30 11.48 3.95
N ILE A 289 2.10 12.09 4.81
CA ILE A 289 3.15 11.45 5.60
C ILE A 289 2.69 11.40 7.04
N VAL A 290 2.69 10.19 7.61
CA VAL A 290 2.22 9.95 8.97
C VAL A 290 3.28 9.21 9.78
N ARG A 291 3.26 9.43 11.09
CA ARG A 291 3.90 8.53 12.06
C ARG A 291 2.88 7.58 12.66
N THR A 292 3.29 6.35 12.89
CA THR A 292 2.54 5.35 13.65
C THR A 292 3.49 4.43 14.40
N LYS A 293 2.94 3.45 15.13
CA LYS A 293 3.70 2.46 15.88
C LYS A 293 2.98 1.12 15.80
N LEU A 294 3.71 0.06 15.46
CA LEU A 294 3.25 -1.33 15.50
C LEU A 294 4.10 -2.10 16.51
N GLY A 295 3.48 -2.59 17.58
CA GLY A 295 4.20 -3.18 18.70
C GLY A 295 5.11 -2.14 19.37
N ASP A 296 6.41 -2.37 19.33
CA ASP A 296 7.46 -1.48 19.83
C ASP A 296 8.10 -0.61 18.73
N THR A 297 7.82 -0.90 17.47
CA THR A 297 8.50 -0.30 16.31
C THR A 297 7.74 0.93 15.83
N LYS A 298 8.40 2.10 15.79
CA LYS A 298 7.84 3.34 15.21
C LYS A 298 8.05 3.38 13.70
N PHE A 299 7.08 3.90 12.98
CA PHE A 299 7.04 3.95 11.52
C PHE A 299 6.91 5.41 11.09
N ILE A 300 7.64 5.79 10.04
CA ILE A 300 7.25 6.90 9.15
C ILE A 300 6.81 6.27 7.84
N ILE A 301 5.57 6.49 7.45
CA ILE A 301 5.02 5.99 6.19
C ILE A 301 4.33 7.10 5.43
N GLY A 302 4.47 7.06 4.10
CA GLY A 302 3.81 7.99 3.19
C GLY A 302 2.85 7.28 2.26
N GLY A 303 1.84 7.98 1.76
CA GLY A 303 1.06 7.48 0.64
C GLY A 303 0.10 8.51 0.09
N GLU A 304 -0.29 8.28 -1.16
CA GLU A 304 -1.34 9.03 -1.85
C GLU A 304 -2.68 8.93 -1.10
N VAL A 305 -3.39 10.06 -1.03
CA VAL A 305 -4.74 10.20 -0.49
C VAL A 305 -5.62 10.80 -1.58
N ASP A 306 -6.73 10.14 -1.89
CA ASP A 306 -7.53 10.48 -3.07
C ASP A 306 -8.24 11.84 -2.93
N CYS A 307 -8.79 12.14 -1.76
CA CYS A 307 -9.43 13.43 -1.46
C CYS A 307 -9.74 13.60 0.04
N VAL A 308 -10.28 14.77 0.38
CA VAL A 308 -10.83 15.09 1.71
C VAL A 308 -12.30 15.47 1.65
N GLU A 309 -13.06 15.21 2.71
CA GLU A 309 -14.43 15.68 2.87
C GLU A 309 -14.46 16.99 3.67
N GLY A 310 -15.09 18.04 3.12
CA GLY A 310 -15.12 19.36 3.76
C GLY A 310 -13.75 20.06 3.76
N GLU A 311 -13.55 21.01 4.67
CA GLU A 311 -12.29 21.77 4.73
C GLU A 311 -11.13 20.94 5.28
N TYR A 312 -9.94 21.14 4.71
CA TYR A 312 -8.69 20.57 5.21
C TYR A 312 -7.86 21.65 5.90
N ASN A 313 -7.45 21.37 7.14
CA ASN A 313 -6.72 22.30 7.99
C ASN A 313 -5.29 21.84 8.31
N GLY A 314 -4.80 20.77 7.69
CA GLY A 314 -3.44 20.25 7.94
C GLY A 314 -3.26 19.47 9.25
N MET A 315 -4.25 19.47 10.15
CA MET A 315 -4.05 19.00 11.54
C MET A 315 -4.46 17.55 11.78
N SER A 316 -5.28 16.97 10.91
CA SER A 316 -5.89 15.65 11.11
C SER A 316 -6.06 14.88 9.80
N THR A 317 -6.19 13.56 9.92
CA THR A 317 -6.57 12.65 8.84
C THR A 317 -8.06 12.29 8.88
N ASP A 318 -8.84 12.84 9.82
CA ASP A 318 -10.23 12.45 10.10
C ASP A 318 -11.21 12.84 8.97
N ASN A 319 -10.79 13.68 8.03
CA ASN A 319 -11.58 14.04 6.85
C ASN A 319 -11.08 13.36 5.57
N PHE A 320 -10.07 12.50 5.63
CA PHE A 320 -9.57 11.80 4.43
C PHE A 320 -10.61 10.81 3.90
N VAL A 321 -10.65 10.68 2.58
CA VAL A 321 -11.54 9.74 1.88
C VAL A 321 -10.73 8.94 0.87
N GLU A 322 -10.86 7.62 0.92
CA GLU A 322 -10.37 6.71 -0.10
C GLU A 322 -11.50 6.38 -1.08
N LEU A 323 -11.23 6.46 -2.37
CA LEU A 323 -12.14 6.15 -3.46
C LEU A 323 -11.73 4.83 -4.12
N LYS A 324 -12.71 3.97 -4.36
CA LYS A 324 -12.49 2.67 -5.00
C LYS A 324 -13.61 2.35 -5.96
N THR A 325 -13.33 1.54 -6.97
CA THR A 325 -14.37 0.96 -7.82
C THR A 325 -14.40 -0.56 -7.74
N SER A 326 -15.59 -1.12 -7.92
CA SER A 326 -15.76 -2.58 -8.06
C SER A 326 -16.89 -2.90 -9.03
N MET A 327 -16.85 -4.11 -9.60
CA MET A 327 -18.01 -4.66 -10.31
C MET A 327 -19.19 -4.79 -9.35
N ALA A 328 -20.40 -4.51 -9.83
CA ALA A 328 -21.63 -4.77 -9.10
C ALA A 328 -21.71 -6.25 -8.66
N ILE A 329 -22.12 -6.47 -7.41
CA ILE A 329 -22.21 -7.81 -6.81
C ILE A 329 -23.51 -8.46 -7.25
N ARG A 330 -23.42 -9.57 -8.00
CA ARG A 330 -24.59 -10.28 -8.56
C ARG A 330 -24.92 -11.58 -7.83
N GLY A 331 -24.05 -12.01 -6.92
CA GLY A 331 -24.22 -13.24 -6.16
C GLY A 331 -22.99 -13.57 -5.31
N ALA A 332 -23.05 -14.70 -4.60
CA ALA A 332 -22.08 -15.09 -3.57
C ALA A 332 -20.62 -15.14 -4.05
N VAL A 333 -20.35 -15.48 -5.32
CA VAL A 333 -18.98 -15.53 -5.87
C VAL A 333 -18.40 -14.12 -6.03
N ASP A 334 -19.18 -13.18 -6.57
CA ASP A 334 -18.74 -11.79 -6.72
C ASP A 334 -18.58 -11.12 -5.35
N GLU A 335 -19.44 -11.50 -4.41
CA GLU A 335 -19.39 -11.07 -3.02
C GLU A 335 -18.11 -11.54 -2.30
N ALA A 336 -17.77 -12.83 -2.37
CA ALA A 336 -16.54 -13.36 -1.77
C ALA A 336 -15.27 -12.71 -2.37
N LYS A 337 -15.29 -12.39 -3.67
CA LYS A 337 -14.19 -11.62 -4.30
C LYS A 337 -14.12 -10.20 -3.74
N PHE A 338 -15.25 -9.55 -3.50
CA PHE A 338 -15.29 -8.23 -2.90
C PHE A 338 -14.80 -8.25 -1.45
N GLU A 339 -15.17 -9.25 -0.65
CA GLU A 339 -14.66 -9.44 0.72
C GLU A 339 -13.13 -9.61 0.76
N LYS A 340 -12.56 -10.35 -0.20
CA LYS A 340 -11.10 -10.43 -0.38
C LYS A 340 -10.48 -9.06 -0.72
N LYS A 341 -11.14 -8.24 -1.56
CA LYS A 341 -10.66 -6.88 -1.85
C LYS A 341 -10.72 -5.96 -0.64
N LEU A 342 -11.74 -6.10 0.20
CA LEU A 342 -11.89 -5.29 1.42
C LEU A 342 -10.70 -5.41 2.37
N LEU A 343 -9.94 -6.51 2.35
CA LEU A 343 -8.68 -6.63 3.09
C LEU A 343 -7.67 -5.57 2.65
N LYS A 344 -7.45 -5.45 1.32
CA LYS A 344 -6.51 -4.48 0.74
C LYS A 344 -7.02 -3.06 0.97
N PHE A 345 -8.33 -2.80 0.77
CA PHE A 345 -8.92 -1.49 1.04
C PHE A 345 -8.75 -1.10 2.52
N TYR A 346 -9.05 -2.02 3.43
CA TYR A 346 -8.87 -1.79 4.87
C TYR A 346 -7.44 -1.38 5.21
N PHE A 347 -6.42 -2.15 4.84
CA PHE A 347 -5.04 -1.83 5.21
C PHE A 347 -4.44 -0.66 4.42
N GLN A 348 -4.94 -0.36 3.22
CA GLN A 348 -4.55 0.86 2.51
C GLN A 348 -4.97 2.09 3.32
N SER A 349 -6.23 2.15 3.73
CA SER A 349 -6.80 3.29 4.47
C SER A 349 -6.39 3.33 5.94
N PHE A 350 -6.36 2.18 6.62
CA PHE A 350 -6.01 2.05 8.04
C PHE A 350 -4.61 2.59 8.35
N LEU A 351 -3.63 2.32 7.47
CA LEU A 351 -2.25 2.75 7.67
C LEU A 351 -2.06 4.26 7.62
N LEU A 352 -2.85 4.99 6.82
CA LEU A 352 -2.80 6.46 6.74
C LEU A 352 -3.83 7.12 7.65
N GLY A 353 -4.60 6.35 8.42
CA GLY A 353 -5.64 6.90 9.29
C GLY A 353 -6.84 7.46 8.51
N VAL A 354 -7.08 6.95 7.29
CA VAL A 354 -8.22 7.33 6.45
C VAL A 354 -9.49 6.66 7.00
N PRO A 355 -10.47 7.41 7.52
CA PRO A 355 -11.63 6.84 8.21
C PRO A 355 -12.70 6.30 7.25
N LYS A 356 -12.75 6.81 6.01
CA LYS A 356 -13.85 6.55 5.07
C LYS A 356 -13.34 6.00 3.75
N ILE A 357 -13.95 4.90 3.28
CA ILE A 357 -13.74 4.34 1.94
C ILE A 357 -15.07 4.38 1.20
N ILE A 358 -15.11 4.99 0.01
CA ILE A 358 -16.30 5.06 -0.83
C ILE A 358 -16.08 4.19 -2.06
N VAL A 359 -16.93 3.17 -2.21
CA VAL A 359 -16.85 2.21 -3.31
C VAL A 359 -17.94 2.51 -4.33
N GLY A 360 -17.55 2.87 -5.56
CA GLY A 360 -18.42 2.91 -6.71
C GLY A 360 -18.61 1.52 -7.33
N PHE A 361 -19.83 1.00 -7.30
CA PHE A 361 -20.18 -0.24 -7.98
C PHE A 361 -20.64 0.06 -9.41
N ARG A 362 -20.05 -0.64 -10.37
CA ARG A 362 -20.28 -0.42 -11.80
C ARG A 362 -20.71 -1.67 -12.55
N SER A 363 -21.37 -1.44 -13.68
CA SER A 363 -21.68 -2.46 -14.68
C SER A 363 -20.41 -2.96 -15.41
N PRO A 364 -20.48 -4.09 -16.15
CA PRO A 364 -19.38 -4.53 -17.01
C PRO A 364 -18.95 -3.48 -18.04
N ASN A 365 -19.91 -2.68 -18.52
CA ASN A 365 -19.69 -1.64 -19.51
C ASN A 365 -19.17 -0.33 -18.92
N GLY A 366 -18.80 -0.29 -17.64
CA GLY A 366 -18.19 0.89 -17.02
C GLY A 366 -19.18 1.92 -16.47
N HIS A 367 -20.48 1.64 -16.45
CA HIS A 367 -21.45 2.59 -15.93
C HIS A 367 -21.59 2.46 -14.40
N LEU A 368 -21.47 3.56 -13.68
CA LEU A 368 -21.62 3.60 -12.23
C LEU A 368 -23.08 3.42 -11.84
N THR A 369 -23.39 2.38 -11.08
CA THR A 369 -24.77 2.03 -10.69
C THR A 369 -25.13 2.51 -9.29
N THR A 370 -24.17 2.47 -8.35
CA THR A 370 -24.39 2.87 -6.96
C THR A 370 -23.06 3.12 -6.28
N THR A 371 -23.07 3.87 -5.18
CA THR A 371 -21.92 4.06 -4.29
C THR A 371 -22.25 3.55 -2.89
N GLN A 372 -21.28 2.93 -2.23
CA GLN A 372 -21.41 2.53 -0.83
C GLN A 372 -20.24 3.06 -0.01
N THR A 373 -20.54 3.64 1.14
CA THR A 373 -19.54 4.11 2.09
C THR A 373 -19.25 3.03 3.12
N PHE A 374 -17.97 2.78 3.37
CA PHE A 374 -17.45 1.90 4.41
C PHE A 374 -16.62 2.71 5.39
N GLN A 375 -16.95 2.63 6.68
CA GLN A 375 -16.08 3.15 7.72
C GLN A 375 -14.93 2.17 7.92
N THR A 376 -13.68 2.60 7.71
CA THR A 376 -12.49 1.74 7.69
C THR A 376 -12.43 0.84 8.93
N MET A 377 -12.58 1.43 10.12
CA MET A 377 -12.53 0.68 11.39
C MET A 377 -13.68 -0.30 11.60
N TYR A 378 -14.80 -0.14 10.86
CA TYR A 378 -15.96 -1.03 10.97
C TYR A 378 -15.86 -2.26 10.06
N ILE A 379 -15.07 -2.22 8.97
CA ILE A 379 -14.97 -3.30 7.98
C ILE A 379 -14.72 -4.69 8.62
N PRO A 380 -13.75 -4.86 9.56
CA PRO A 380 -13.52 -6.19 10.13
C PRO A 380 -14.70 -6.71 10.95
N ARG A 381 -15.44 -5.83 11.64
CA ARG A 381 -16.63 -6.23 12.41
C ARG A 381 -17.76 -6.64 11.46
N LEU A 382 -17.98 -5.89 10.39
CA LEU A 382 -18.98 -6.21 9.35
C LEU A 382 -18.77 -7.62 8.76
N LEU A 383 -17.53 -7.99 8.46
CA LEU A 383 -17.21 -9.32 7.94
C LEU A 383 -17.41 -10.44 8.97
N ARG A 384 -17.04 -10.20 10.24
CA ARG A 384 -17.28 -11.17 11.32
C ARG A 384 -18.76 -11.38 11.61
N GLU A 385 -19.55 -10.30 11.66
CA GLU A 385 -21.00 -10.37 11.88
C GLU A 385 -21.67 -11.20 10.78
N LYS A 386 -21.29 -10.96 9.52
CA LYS A 386 -21.78 -11.76 8.40
C LYS A 386 -21.38 -13.24 8.50
N ALA A 387 -20.12 -13.54 8.83
CA ALA A 387 -19.67 -14.92 8.98
C ALA A 387 -20.47 -15.67 10.05
N ASN A 388 -20.83 -15.00 11.16
CA ASN A 388 -21.62 -15.58 12.24
C ASN A 388 -23.09 -15.83 11.86
N THR A 389 -23.70 -14.97 11.04
CA THR A 389 -25.10 -15.18 10.59
C THR A 389 -25.26 -16.37 9.65
N ASN A 390 -24.19 -16.82 9.00
CA ASN A 390 -24.20 -17.92 8.02
C ASN A 390 -23.82 -19.29 8.59
N LEU A 391 -23.69 -19.43 9.92
CA LEU A 391 -23.26 -20.68 10.57
C LEU A 391 -24.16 -21.90 10.28
N ASN A 392 -25.44 -21.68 9.92
CA ASN A 392 -26.41 -22.75 9.64
C ASN A 392 -26.75 -22.90 8.14
N GLY A 393 -26.07 -22.18 7.25
CA GLY A 393 -26.31 -22.24 5.80
C GLY A 393 -25.42 -23.28 5.08
N PRO A 394 -25.82 -23.78 3.90
CA PRO A 394 -25.02 -24.74 3.11
C PRO A 394 -23.67 -24.16 2.61
N ASN A 395 -23.41 -22.86 2.85
CA ASN A 395 -22.19 -22.13 2.51
C ASN A 395 -21.50 -21.54 3.76
N ALA A 396 -21.58 -22.19 4.91
CA ALA A 396 -20.94 -21.79 6.17
C ALA A 396 -19.40 -21.83 6.12
N ASN A 397 -18.78 -21.02 5.26
CA ASN A 397 -17.32 -20.85 5.22
C ASN A 397 -16.92 -19.67 6.09
N ALA A 398 -17.07 -19.82 7.41
CA ALA A 398 -16.40 -18.97 8.39
C ALA A 398 -14.86 -18.94 8.20
N ALA A 399 -14.32 -19.90 7.44
CA ALA A 399 -12.91 -20.03 7.08
C ALA A 399 -12.36 -18.95 6.11
N ASN A 400 -13.21 -18.11 5.50
CA ASN A 400 -12.76 -17.12 4.51
C ASN A 400 -12.66 -15.67 5.01
N ALA A 401 -13.13 -15.37 6.22
CA ALA A 401 -13.02 -14.03 6.78
C ALA A 401 -11.58 -13.78 7.25
N TRP A 402 -10.96 -12.72 6.75
CA TRP A 402 -9.64 -12.30 7.18
C TRP A 402 -9.68 -11.65 8.57
N ASN A 403 -8.58 -11.78 9.32
CA ASN A 403 -8.44 -11.30 10.68
C ASN A 403 -7.36 -10.20 10.73
N PRO A 404 -7.70 -8.94 11.01
CA PRO A 404 -6.72 -7.85 11.05
C PRO A 404 -5.65 -8.05 12.13
N SER A 405 -5.96 -8.72 13.25
CA SER A 405 -4.96 -9.00 14.29
C SER A 405 -3.86 -9.93 13.77
N LEU A 406 -4.23 -10.95 12.98
CA LEU A 406 -3.25 -11.86 12.39
C LEU A 406 -2.32 -11.12 11.41
N CYS A 407 -2.86 -10.18 10.62
CA CYS A 407 -2.08 -9.34 9.74
C CYS A 407 -1.07 -8.48 10.51
N LEU A 408 -1.51 -7.82 11.58
CA LEU A 408 -0.67 -6.98 12.43
C LEU A 408 0.44 -7.78 13.12
N ASP A 409 0.09 -8.93 13.70
CA ASP A 409 1.04 -9.85 14.34
C ASP A 409 2.07 -10.36 13.33
N TRP A 410 1.62 -10.73 12.12
CA TRP A 410 2.51 -11.13 11.04
C TRP A 410 3.49 -10.01 10.66
N CYS A 411 3.00 -8.79 10.44
CA CYS A 411 3.86 -7.67 10.05
C CYS A 411 4.89 -7.34 11.13
N HIS A 412 4.49 -7.36 12.41
CA HIS A 412 5.41 -7.13 13.53
C HIS A 412 6.49 -8.21 13.61
N ASN A 413 6.11 -9.49 13.54
CA ASN A 413 7.04 -10.62 13.58
C ASN A 413 7.98 -10.62 12.37
N PHE A 414 7.44 -10.30 11.18
CA PHE A 414 8.20 -10.20 9.94
C PHE A 414 9.30 -9.13 10.04
N LEU A 415 8.95 -7.91 10.44
CA LEU A 415 9.90 -6.80 10.55
C LEU A 415 10.93 -7.02 11.66
N THR A 416 10.50 -7.58 12.79
CA THR A 416 11.40 -7.94 13.91
C THR A 416 12.42 -8.97 13.47
N SER A 417 11.97 -10.05 12.82
CA SER A 417 12.84 -11.11 12.33
C SER A 417 13.79 -10.59 11.25
N LEU A 418 13.29 -9.78 10.32
CA LEU A 418 14.08 -9.14 9.27
C LEU A 418 15.22 -8.29 9.87
N LYS A 419 14.90 -7.42 10.83
CA LYS A 419 15.90 -6.60 11.53
C LYS A 419 16.94 -7.47 12.25
N GLN A 420 16.51 -8.50 12.98
CA GLN A 420 17.41 -9.42 13.68
C GLN A 420 18.34 -10.17 12.73
N THR A 421 17.84 -10.64 11.59
CA THR A 421 18.63 -11.33 10.55
C THR A 421 19.70 -10.40 9.98
N ILE A 422 19.35 -9.17 9.61
CA ILE A 422 20.29 -8.19 9.05
C ILE A 422 21.35 -7.82 10.09
N SER A 423 20.93 -7.43 11.31
CA SER A 423 21.85 -7.06 12.40
C SER A 423 22.81 -8.19 12.78
N SER A 424 22.32 -9.43 12.86
CA SER A 424 23.16 -10.58 13.20
C SER A 424 24.21 -10.89 12.12
N THR A 425 23.90 -10.59 10.86
CA THR A 425 24.83 -10.80 9.75
C THR A 425 25.90 -9.72 9.73
N ASN A 426 25.50 -8.44 9.79
CA ASN A 426 26.43 -7.32 9.87
C ASN A 426 27.38 -7.45 11.07
N GLY A 427 26.85 -7.79 12.26
CA GLY A 427 27.68 -7.97 13.47
C GLY A 427 28.65 -9.17 13.45
N ARG A 428 28.44 -10.15 12.56
CA ARG A 428 29.42 -11.23 12.33
C ARG A 428 30.55 -10.77 11.41
N GLU A 429 30.27 -9.92 10.44
CA GLU A 429 31.24 -9.39 9.48
C GLU A 429 32.20 -8.39 10.14
N LEU A 430 31.70 -7.50 11.01
CA LEU A 430 32.50 -6.54 11.79
C LEU A 430 33.54 -7.23 12.70
N LYS A 431 33.27 -8.46 13.14
CA LYS A 431 34.22 -9.29 13.92
C LYS A 431 35.31 -9.94 13.05
N SER A 432 35.17 -9.89 11.73
CA SER A 432 36.02 -10.58 10.76
C SER A 432 36.83 -9.64 9.84
N ALA A 433 36.52 -8.33 9.80
CA ALA A 433 37.18 -7.34 8.96
C ALA A 433 37.37 -6.00 9.70
N SER A 434 38.35 -5.17 9.29
CA SER A 434 38.42 -3.78 9.77
C SER A 434 37.25 -2.99 9.19
N ALA A 435 36.45 -2.36 10.05
CA ALA A 435 35.27 -1.59 9.68
C ALA A 435 35.57 -0.63 8.51
N THR A 436 34.86 -0.83 7.39
CA THR A 436 34.82 0.13 6.28
C THR A 436 33.43 0.74 6.24
N GLU A 437 33.26 1.87 5.56
CA GLU A 437 31.98 2.58 5.33
C GLU A 437 30.85 1.68 4.74
N SER A 438 31.18 0.46 4.35
CA SER A 438 30.34 -0.53 3.66
C SER A 438 29.20 -1.15 4.49
N GLU A 439 29.20 -1.11 5.83
CA GLU A 439 28.25 -1.92 6.61
C GLU A 439 26.82 -1.38 6.68
N GLY A 440 26.63 -0.06 6.64
CA GLY A 440 25.30 0.53 6.50
C GLY A 440 24.80 0.54 5.05
N ALA A 441 25.68 0.27 4.08
CA ALA A 441 25.39 0.31 2.65
C ALA A 441 24.83 -1.02 2.11
N ALA A 442 24.88 -2.09 2.91
CA ALA A 442 24.46 -3.42 2.49
C ALA A 442 22.96 -3.43 2.11
N ILE A 443 22.68 -3.86 0.88
CA ILE A 443 21.32 -4.03 0.37
C ILE A 443 20.89 -5.48 0.54
N TRP A 444 19.68 -5.66 1.04
CA TRP A 444 19.04 -6.95 1.20
C TRP A 444 17.83 -7.05 0.29
N ARG A 445 17.66 -8.19 -0.37
CA ARG A 445 16.45 -8.53 -1.12
C ARG A 445 15.58 -9.45 -0.29
N VAL A 446 14.33 -9.06 -0.12
CA VAL A 446 13.29 -9.89 0.49
C VAL A 446 12.28 -10.28 -0.57
N THR A 447 12.19 -11.58 -0.85
CA THR A 447 11.24 -12.15 -1.80
C THR A 447 10.17 -12.93 -1.06
N PHE A 448 8.93 -12.48 -1.11
CA PHE A 448 7.80 -13.22 -0.55
C PHE A 448 7.09 -14.01 -1.63
N ILE A 449 6.89 -15.30 -1.36
CA ILE A 449 6.15 -16.21 -2.22
C ILE A 449 4.93 -16.70 -1.44
N PRO A 450 3.70 -16.43 -1.94
CA PRO A 450 2.47 -16.94 -1.36
C PRO A 450 2.55 -18.43 -1.00
N ARG A 451 2.11 -18.77 0.22
CA ARG A 451 2.15 -20.11 0.84
C ARG A 451 3.53 -20.69 1.15
N GLN A 452 4.63 -20.04 0.76
CA GLN A 452 5.99 -20.50 1.07
C GLN A 452 6.65 -19.65 2.16
N GLY A 453 6.37 -18.34 2.18
CA GLY A 453 6.95 -17.40 3.14
C GLY A 453 7.88 -16.40 2.46
N ALA A 454 8.82 -15.84 3.21
CA ALA A 454 9.76 -14.84 2.70
C ALA A 454 11.20 -15.32 2.77
N LYS A 455 11.94 -15.13 1.67
CA LYS A 455 13.38 -15.40 1.56
C LYS A 455 14.14 -14.08 1.69
N ILE A 456 15.15 -14.05 2.56
CA ILE A 456 16.00 -12.88 2.81
C ILE A 456 17.41 -13.18 2.31
N ILE A 457 17.94 -12.32 1.44
CA ILE A 457 19.24 -12.50 0.79
C ILE A 457 20.01 -11.18 0.82
N LYS A 458 21.29 -11.20 1.20
CA LYS A 458 22.19 -10.06 1.03
C LYS A 458 22.62 -9.98 -0.44
N LEU A 459 22.48 -8.82 -1.07
CA LEU A 459 22.70 -8.71 -2.52
C LEU A 459 24.16 -8.90 -2.93
N ASP A 460 25.12 -8.45 -2.11
CA ASP A 460 26.55 -8.67 -2.36
C ASP A 460 26.94 -10.17 -2.38
N GLU A 461 26.07 -11.03 -1.83
CA GLU A 461 26.24 -12.50 -1.85
C GLU A 461 25.52 -13.17 -3.03
N LEU A 462 24.67 -12.42 -3.74
CA LEU A 462 23.77 -12.94 -4.77
C LEU A 462 24.49 -13.08 -6.11
N ASP A 463 25.40 -12.14 -6.42
CA ASP A 463 26.25 -12.19 -7.60
C ASP A 463 27.68 -11.69 -7.34
N SER A 464 28.66 -12.47 -7.80
CA SER A 464 30.08 -12.16 -7.58
C SER A 464 30.57 -10.92 -8.33
N ASP A 465 29.81 -10.44 -9.32
CA ASP A 465 30.13 -9.24 -10.11
C ASP A 465 29.38 -7.98 -9.64
N GLY A 466 28.53 -8.11 -8.62
CA GLY A 466 27.72 -7.04 -8.04
C GLY A 466 26.67 -6.47 -8.99
N SER A 467 26.22 -7.23 -9.99
CA SER A 467 25.23 -6.78 -10.98
C SER A 467 23.89 -6.35 -10.36
N ALA A 468 23.43 -7.03 -9.30
CA ALA A 468 22.20 -6.73 -8.58
C ALA A 468 22.27 -5.41 -7.83
N VAL A 469 23.42 -5.11 -7.22
CA VAL A 469 23.67 -3.80 -6.58
C VAL A 469 23.74 -2.71 -7.64
N LYS A 470 24.45 -2.96 -8.76
CA LYS A 470 24.53 -2.02 -9.89
C LYS A 470 23.17 -1.73 -10.51
N GLU A 471 22.29 -2.72 -10.62
CA GLU A 471 20.91 -2.56 -11.11
C GLU A 471 20.10 -1.62 -10.21
N ILE A 472 20.30 -1.72 -8.89
CA ILE A 472 19.58 -0.90 -7.92
C ILE A 472 20.10 0.54 -7.93
N VAL A 473 21.42 0.71 -7.92
CA VAL A 473 22.08 2.03 -8.01
C VAL A 473 21.74 2.67 -9.35
N ASN A 474 21.69 1.88 -10.43
CA ASN A 474 21.25 2.30 -11.76
C ASN A 474 22.03 3.50 -12.32
N GLY A 475 23.30 3.66 -11.95
CA GLY A 475 24.13 4.80 -12.34
C GLY A 475 23.75 6.13 -11.67
N GLU A 476 22.85 6.11 -10.69
CA GLU A 476 22.43 7.28 -9.92
C GLU A 476 23.37 7.51 -8.72
N ASP A 477 23.47 8.76 -8.25
CA ASP A 477 24.34 9.10 -7.10
C ASP A 477 23.71 8.65 -5.77
N ARG A 478 24.02 7.41 -5.38
CA ARG A 478 23.38 6.70 -4.26
C ARG A 478 24.38 5.84 -3.49
N VAL A 479 24.02 5.53 -2.24
CA VAL A 479 24.61 4.45 -1.45
C VAL A 479 23.51 3.41 -1.20
N GLY A 480 23.69 2.23 -1.79
CA GLY A 480 22.58 1.28 -1.93
C GLY A 480 21.46 1.88 -2.78
N PHE A 481 20.22 1.88 -2.26
CA PHE A 481 19.11 2.61 -2.90
C PHE A 481 18.86 4.00 -2.32
N LEU A 482 19.53 4.38 -1.23
CA LEU A 482 19.37 5.70 -0.63
C LEU A 482 20.15 6.75 -1.45
N PRO A 483 19.54 7.89 -1.80
CA PRO A 483 20.26 9.01 -2.41
C PRO A 483 21.45 9.45 -1.57
N ARG A 484 22.57 9.82 -2.21
CA ARG A 484 23.78 10.26 -1.50
C ARG A 484 23.50 11.43 -0.55
N TRP A 485 22.72 12.42 -0.99
CA TRP A 485 22.34 13.57 -0.16
C TRP A 485 21.65 13.16 1.15
N TYR A 486 20.85 12.09 1.15
CA TYR A 486 20.17 11.63 2.36
C TYR A 486 21.10 10.77 3.20
N TRP A 487 21.89 9.91 2.55
CA TRP A 487 22.89 9.06 3.18
C TRP A 487 23.87 9.87 4.02
N ASP A 488 24.43 10.94 3.44
CA ASP A 488 25.43 11.78 4.10
C ASP A 488 24.85 12.45 5.37
N GLU A 489 23.60 12.92 5.34
CA GLU A 489 22.90 13.48 6.52
C GLU A 489 22.70 12.44 7.61
N VAL A 490 22.24 11.23 7.26
CA VAL A 490 22.01 10.15 8.23
C VAL A 490 23.31 9.68 8.88
N CYS A 491 24.40 9.59 8.11
CA CYS A 491 25.71 9.22 8.64
C CYS A 491 26.33 10.31 9.52
N ASN A 492 26.11 11.58 9.21
CA ASN A 492 26.61 12.70 10.03
C ASN A 492 25.89 12.81 11.38
N ASP A 493 24.59 12.48 11.45
CA ASP A 493 23.79 12.46 12.69
C ASP A 493 24.31 11.45 13.73
N ASP A 494 24.98 10.38 13.29
CA ASP A 494 25.53 9.32 14.16
C ASP A 494 26.75 9.76 14.99
N SER A 495 27.42 10.85 14.59
CA SER A 495 28.61 11.38 15.28
C SER A 495 28.33 11.93 16.70
N GLY A 496 27.05 12.03 17.09
CA GLY A 496 26.61 12.46 18.43
C GLY A 496 26.43 11.34 19.47
N ILE A 497 26.55 10.06 19.10
CA ILE A 497 26.35 8.94 20.03
C ILE A 497 27.68 8.54 20.70
N THR A 498 28.13 9.32 21.68
CA THR A 498 29.12 8.81 22.64
C THR A 498 28.46 7.73 23.49
N VAL A 499 28.87 6.47 23.27
CA VAL A 499 28.56 5.34 24.15
C VAL A 499 29.09 5.67 25.54
N ARG A 500 28.20 6.06 26.46
CA ARG A 500 28.53 6.10 27.89
C ARG A 500 28.53 4.66 28.38
N ASP A 501 29.75 4.14 28.48
CA ASP A 501 30.09 2.88 29.09
C ASP A 501 29.64 2.90 30.57
N SER A 502 28.50 2.26 30.88
CA SER A 502 28.03 2.13 32.25
C SER A 502 28.62 0.87 32.87
N THR A 503 29.81 1.03 33.45
CA THR A 503 30.37 0.09 34.42
C THR A 503 29.79 0.35 35.83
N VAL A 504 29.48 -0.76 36.47
CA VAL A 504 28.84 -1.07 37.76
C VAL A 504 28.99 -0.07 38.93
N GLY A 505 27.89 0.16 39.65
CA GLY A 505 27.89 0.56 41.06
C GLY A 505 26.72 -0.05 41.84
N HIS A 506 26.99 -1.10 42.62
CA HIS A 506 26.04 -1.66 43.60
C HIS A 506 25.82 -0.65 44.74
N GLY A 507 24.58 -0.16 44.88
CA GLY A 507 24.15 0.66 46.01
C GLY A 507 22.78 0.20 46.48
N SER A 508 22.74 -0.48 47.63
CA SER A 508 21.52 -0.89 48.33
C SER A 508 20.79 0.32 48.89
N GLY A 509 19.60 0.62 48.39
CA GLY A 509 18.71 1.65 48.92
C GLY A 509 17.25 1.23 48.76
N SER A 510 16.63 0.86 49.88
CA SER A 510 15.20 0.59 50.02
C SER A 510 14.40 1.86 49.75
N VAL A 511 13.53 1.86 48.74
CA VAL A 511 12.49 2.88 48.54
C VAL A 511 11.16 2.19 48.25
N VAL A 512 10.18 2.52 49.09
CA VAL A 512 8.79 2.03 49.09
C VAL A 512 8.06 2.53 47.82
N PRO A 513 7.23 1.71 47.16
CA PRO A 513 6.50 2.15 45.97
C PRO A 513 5.27 2.99 46.36
N ASP A 514 5.22 4.21 45.83
CA ASP A 514 4.06 5.11 45.91
C ASP A 514 2.99 4.67 44.90
N GLN A 515 1.73 4.65 45.34
CA GLN A 515 0.59 4.20 44.54
C GLN A 515 0.17 5.23 43.49
N PRO A 516 -0.12 4.84 42.23
CA PRO A 516 -0.74 5.74 41.29
C PRO A 516 -2.24 5.92 41.60
N ARG A 517 -2.62 7.16 41.88
CA ARG A 517 -4.02 7.60 41.98
C ARG A 517 -4.75 7.39 40.65
N THR A 518 -5.85 6.67 40.74
CA THR A 518 -6.86 6.49 39.71
C THR A 518 -7.57 7.82 39.40
N VAL A 519 -7.60 8.22 38.13
CA VAL A 519 -8.60 9.16 37.60
C VAL A 519 -9.23 8.48 36.40
N GLY A 520 -10.52 8.18 36.55
CA GLY A 520 -11.30 7.38 35.61
C GLY A 520 -11.93 8.18 34.48
N GLY A 521 -12.55 7.42 33.57
CA GLY A 521 -13.72 7.87 32.82
C GLY A 521 -13.47 8.19 31.35
N TRP A 522 -13.49 7.17 30.49
CA TRP A 522 -13.95 7.31 29.10
C TRP A 522 -15.00 6.24 28.84
N GLN A 523 -16.23 6.69 28.54
CA GLN A 523 -17.34 5.85 28.10
C GLN A 523 -17.41 5.89 26.56
N ILE A 524 -17.42 4.68 26.00
CA ILE A 524 -17.76 4.19 24.64
C ILE A 524 -17.58 5.16 23.48
#